data_AF-A0A7C5KLK5-F1
#
_entry.id   AF-A0A7C5KLK5-F1
#
_cell.length_a   1.000
_cell.length_b   1.000
_cell.length_c   1.000
_cell.angle_alpha   90.00
_cell.angle_beta   90.00
_cell.angle_gamma   90.00
#
_symmetry.space_group_name_H-M   'P 1'
#
loop_
_entity.id
_entity.type
_entity.pdbx_description
1 polymer ?
#
loop_
_entity_poly.entity_id
_entity_poly.type
_entity_poly.pdbx_seq_one_letter_code
_entity_poly.pdbx_strand_id
1 'polypeptide(L)'
;MKTLRLAFLLTALLTCGQALAAAPAWDALPEEQRQILQKLGLEDRWDSLPEQRRERLLRGLQRWQRMDPEQRAAARRNLARWRQLPPQKRRLLRERIRHFRQLPPERRRLLKQRFERFRKLPPERRRQLRERWRKLSPERRRALRQRLFRDRQRPRR
;
A
#
# COMPACT_ATOMS: atom_id res chain seq x y z
N MET A 1 -62.34 27.60 -11.72
CA MET A 1 -63.31 26.48 -11.60
C MET A 1 -62.60 25.16 -11.80
N LYS A 2 -62.90 24.20 -10.91
CA LYS A 2 -62.60 22.75 -10.95
C LYS A 2 -61.17 22.29 -10.61
N THR A 3 -61.11 21.74 -9.40
CA THR A 3 -60.08 20.98 -8.67
C THR A 3 -59.77 19.62 -9.29
N LEU A 4 -58.58 19.07 -9.06
CA LEU A 4 -58.44 17.72 -8.47
C LEU A 4 -57.07 17.53 -7.81
N ARG A 5 -57.12 17.04 -6.57
CA ARG A 5 -56.00 16.67 -5.70
C ARG A 5 -55.52 15.27 -6.06
N LEU A 6 -54.22 15.00 -6.01
CA LEU A 6 -53.73 13.71 -5.54
C LEU A 6 -52.44 13.91 -4.73
N ALA A 7 -52.53 13.49 -3.47
CA ALA A 7 -51.44 13.32 -2.52
C ALA A 7 -50.69 11.99 -2.81
N PHE A 8 -49.65 11.74 -2.01
CA PHE A 8 -48.62 10.66 -2.05
C PHE A 8 -47.33 11.12 -2.75
N LEU A 9 -46.15 11.13 -2.12
CA LEU A 9 -45.72 10.64 -0.81
C LEU A 9 -44.49 11.46 -0.38
N LEU A 10 -44.58 11.92 0.85
CA LEU A 10 -43.50 12.08 1.82
C LEU A 10 -42.09 11.59 1.42
N THR A 11 -41.15 12.54 1.50
CA THR A 11 -39.84 12.42 2.16
C THR A 11 -39.03 11.14 1.95
N ALA A 12 -37.91 11.30 1.25
CA ALA A 12 -36.61 10.78 1.72
C ALA A 12 -35.51 11.80 1.39
N LEU A 13 -35.57 12.96 2.06
CA LEU A 13 -34.39 13.78 2.27
C LEU A 13 -33.49 13.04 3.27
N LEU A 14 -32.23 12.88 2.88
CA LEU A 14 -31.04 12.70 3.72
C LEU A 14 -31.01 11.58 4.78
N THR A 15 -29.81 10.99 4.82
CA THR A 15 -29.24 10.05 5.81
C THR A 15 -29.55 8.59 5.45
N CYS A 16 -28.54 7.75 5.20
CA CYS A 16 -27.54 7.43 6.21
C CYS A 16 -26.13 7.27 5.61
N GLY A 17 -25.21 8.06 6.15
CA GLY A 17 -23.80 7.73 6.30
C GLY A 17 -22.99 7.50 5.02
N GLN A 18 -22.11 8.45 4.72
CA GLN A 18 -20.72 8.02 4.59
C GLN A 18 -20.34 7.41 5.94
N ALA A 19 -20.67 6.14 6.14
CA ALA A 19 -20.13 5.41 7.23
C ALA A 19 -18.61 5.51 7.04
N LEU A 20 -17.94 6.11 8.03
CA LEU A 20 -16.57 5.73 8.34
C LEU A 20 -16.62 4.24 8.70
N ALA A 21 -16.82 3.37 7.72
CA ALA A 21 -17.28 2.03 8.00
C ALA A 21 -16.07 1.17 8.35
N ALA A 22 -16.07 0.72 9.60
CA ALA A 22 -15.56 -0.60 9.95
C ALA A 22 -15.88 -1.59 8.82
N ALA A 23 -14.91 -2.42 8.46
CA ALA A 23 -15.02 -3.46 7.47
C ALA A 23 -16.32 -4.26 7.66
N PRO A 24 -17.14 -4.38 6.60
CA PRO A 24 -18.45 -5.03 6.68
C PRO A 24 -18.35 -6.49 7.12
N ALA A 25 -19.44 -6.98 7.70
CA ALA A 25 -19.63 -8.40 7.98
C ALA A 25 -19.63 -9.24 6.69
N TRP A 26 -19.45 -10.56 6.82
CA TRP A 26 -19.28 -11.45 5.66
C TRP A 26 -20.38 -11.30 4.60
N ASP A 27 -21.64 -11.25 5.03
CA ASP A 27 -22.80 -11.21 4.14
C ASP A 27 -23.00 -9.86 3.43
N ALA A 28 -22.41 -8.80 3.97
CA ALA A 28 -22.46 -7.46 3.38
C ALA A 28 -21.27 -7.16 2.45
N LEU A 29 -20.40 -8.15 2.19
CA LEU A 29 -19.29 -8.01 1.25
C LEU A 29 -19.78 -8.07 -0.19
N PRO A 30 -19.22 -7.23 -1.09
CA PRO A 30 -19.45 -7.38 -2.53
C PRO A 30 -19.05 -8.77 -3.01
N GLU A 31 -19.82 -9.34 -3.93
CA GLU A 31 -19.69 -10.72 -4.38
C GLU A 31 -18.27 -11.06 -4.85
N GLU A 32 -17.63 -10.18 -5.64
CA GLU A 32 -16.27 -10.46 -6.11
C GLU A 32 -15.23 -10.46 -4.99
N GLN A 33 -15.47 -9.70 -3.91
CA GLN A 33 -14.58 -9.70 -2.74
C GLN A 33 -14.80 -10.96 -1.91
N ARG A 34 -16.06 -11.36 -1.71
CA ARG A 34 -16.46 -12.57 -1.00
C ARG A 34 -15.87 -13.82 -1.65
N GLN A 35 -15.99 -13.98 -2.98
CA GLN A 35 -15.41 -15.10 -3.72
C GLN A 35 -13.89 -15.20 -3.56
N ILE A 36 -13.18 -14.06 -3.58
CA ILE A 36 -11.72 -14.07 -3.39
C ILE A 36 -11.37 -14.45 -1.94
N LEU A 37 -12.09 -13.93 -0.95
CA LEU A 37 -11.86 -14.27 0.46
C LEU A 37 -12.20 -15.74 0.75
N GLN A 38 -13.23 -16.29 0.11
CA GLN A 38 -13.60 -17.69 0.18
C GLN A 38 -12.49 -18.58 -0.38
N LYS A 39 -11.94 -18.24 -1.56
CA LYS A 39 -10.75 -18.92 -2.13
C LYS A 39 -9.52 -18.83 -1.22
N LEU A 40 -9.46 -17.87 -0.31
CA LEU A 40 -8.41 -17.74 0.70
C LEU A 40 -8.73 -18.46 2.03
N GLY A 41 -9.88 -19.14 2.12
CA GLY A 41 -10.34 -19.83 3.33
C GLY A 41 -10.57 -18.86 4.48
N LEU A 42 -11.23 -17.72 4.21
CA LEU A 42 -11.51 -16.69 5.22
C LEU A 42 -12.99 -16.60 5.60
N GLU A 43 -13.88 -17.35 4.94
CA GLU A 43 -15.34 -17.35 5.17
C GLU A 43 -15.69 -17.54 6.65
N ASP A 44 -15.40 -18.72 7.22
CA ASP A 44 -15.84 -19.09 8.58
C ASP A 44 -15.28 -18.22 9.72
N ARG A 45 -14.22 -17.46 9.44
CA ARG A 45 -13.51 -16.66 10.45
C ARG A 45 -13.53 -15.17 10.14
N TRP A 46 -14.21 -14.75 9.08
CA TRP A 46 -14.15 -13.36 8.64
C TRP A 46 -14.57 -12.42 9.77
N ASP A 47 -15.72 -12.68 10.38
CA ASP A 47 -16.30 -11.84 11.41
C ASP A 47 -15.59 -11.90 12.76
N SER A 48 -14.77 -12.93 13.00
CA SER A 48 -13.89 -13.00 14.17
C SER A 48 -12.53 -12.32 13.97
N LEU A 49 -12.19 -11.89 12.75
CA LEU A 49 -10.95 -11.14 12.53
C LEU A 49 -11.05 -9.75 13.16
N PRO A 50 -9.98 -9.24 13.79
CA PRO A 50 -9.94 -7.87 14.26
C PRO A 50 -10.25 -6.90 13.12
N GLU A 51 -11.01 -5.86 13.44
CA GLU A 51 -11.50 -4.88 12.47
C GLU A 51 -10.38 -4.34 11.56
N GLN A 52 -9.29 -3.88 12.18
CA GLN A 52 -8.12 -3.38 11.46
C GLN A 52 -7.51 -4.41 10.48
N ARG A 53 -7.64 -5.71 10.75
CA ARG A 53 -7.19 -6.79 9.86
C ARG A 53 -8.14 -6.95 8.68
N ARG A 54 -9.45 -6.95 8.91
CA ARG A 54 -10.47 -6.98 7.85
C ARG A 54 -10.27 -5.82 6.88
N GLU A 55 -10.17 -4.59 7.36
CA GLU A 55 -9.93 -3.42 6.50
C GLU A 55 -8.65 -3.54 5.66
N ARG A 56 -7.56 -4.06 6.24
CA ARG A 56 -6.30 -4.24 5.51
C ARG A 56 -6.45 -5.26 4.37
N LEU A 57 -7.24 -6.31 4.58
CA LEU A 57 -7.56 -7.31 3.56
C LEU A 57 -8.41 -6.68 2.46
N LEU A 58 -9.49 -5.98 2.79
CA LEU A 58 -10.36 -5.30 1.81
C LEU A 58 -9.61 -4.26 0.98
N ARG A 59 -8.79 -3.40 1.61
CA ARG A 59 -7.91 -2.47 0.88
C ARG A 59 -6.93 -3.21 -0.04
N GLY A 60 -6.51 -4.42 0.34
CA GLY A 60 -5.70 -5.31 -0.49
C GLY A 60 -6.43 -5.80 -1.73
N LEU A 61 -7.67 -6.27 -1.55
CA LEU A 61 -8.54 -6.75 -2.62
C LEU A 61 -8.90 -5.64 -3.60
N GLN A 62 -9.29 -4.46 -3.12
CA GLN A 62 -9.56 -3.31 -3.99
C GLN A 62 -8.36 -2.94 -4.87
N ARG A 63 -7.14 -3.01 -4.32
CA ARG A 63 -5.92 -2.80 -5.13
C ARG A 63 -5.72 -3.90 -6.15
N TRP A 64 -5.98 -5.16 -5.77
CA TRP A 64 -5.85 -6.31 -6.66
C TRP A 64 -6.85 -6.27 -7.83
N GLN A 65 -8.10 -5.88 -7.55
CA GLN A 65 -9.15 -5.74 -8.57
C GLN A 65 -8.78 -4.70 -9.62
N ARG A 66 -8.19 -3.57 -9.20
CA ARG A 66 -7.70 -2.49 -10.09
C ARG A 66 -6.44 -2.84 -10.89
N MET A 67 -5.79 -3.97 -10.62
CA MET A 67 -4.59 -4.40 -11.37
C MET A 67 -4.98 -5.08 -12.68
N ASP A 68 -4.27 -4.74 -13.75
CA ASP A 68 -4.29 -5.47 -15.01
C ASP A 68 -3.61 -6.87 -14.87
N PRO A 69 -3.72 -7.75 -15.88
CA PRO A 69 -3.14 -9.10 -15.82
C PRO A 69 -1.62 -9.12 -15.56
N GLU A 70 -0.86 -8.19 -16.13
CA GLU A 70 0.59 -8.13 -15.96
C GLU A 70 0.97 -7.69 -14.54
N GLN A 71 0.29 -6.68 -14.00
CA GLN A 71 0.44 -6.21 -12.64
C GLN A 71 0.10 -7.32 -11.64
N ARG A 72 -0.98 -8.08 -11.87
CA ARG A 72 -1.33 -9.26 -11.06
C ARG A 72 -0.24 -10.33 -11.12
N ALA A 73 0.31 -10.61 -12.30
CA ALA A 73 1.41 -11.55 -12.45
C ALA A 73 2.67 -11.10 -11.69
N ALA A 74 3.04 -9.82 -11.80
CA ALA A 74 4.15 -9.23 -11.06
C ALA A 74 3.91 -9.29 -9.53
N ALA A 75 2.69 -9.00 -9.07
CA ALA A 75 2.32 -9.09 -7.66
C ALA A 75 2.42 -10.54 -7.13
N ARG A 76 1.98 -11.54 -7.90
CA ARG A 76 2.16 -12.97 -7.55
C ARG A 76 3.64 -13.34 -7.41
N ARG A 77 4.48 -12.96 -8.38
CA ARG A 77 5.93 -13.19 -8.31
C ARG A 77 6.57 -12.52 -7.09
N ASN A 78 6.15 -11.28 -6.78
CA ASN A 78 6.63 -10.57 -5.59
C ASN A 78 6.21 -11.27 -4.29
N LEU A 79 4.98 -11.77 -4.21
CA LEU A 79 4.47 -12.50 -3.06
C LEU A 79 5.21 -13.84 -2.87
N ALA A 80 5.44 -14.59 -3.95
CA ALA A 80 6.21 -15.84 -3.90
C ALA A 80 7.62 -15.60 -3.34
N ARG A 81 8.34 -14.61 -3.89
CA ARG A 81 9.65 -14.21 -3.37
C ARG A 81 9.60 -13.77 -1.91
N TRP A 82 8.56 -13.04 -1.51
CA TRP A 82 8.37 -12.63 -0.13
C TRP A 82 8.18 -13.81 0.82
N ARG A 83 7.38 -14.82 0.43
CA ARG A 83 7.13 -16.03 1.23
C ARG A 83 8.41 -16.85 1.45
N GLN A 84 9.29 -16.88 0.46
CA GLN A 84 10.59 -17.55 0.53
C GLN A 84 11.63 -16.80 1.38
N LEU A 85 11.37 -15.56 1.79
CA LEU A 85 12.33 -14.82 2.63
C LEU A 85 12.38 -15.41 4.05
N PRO A 86 13.58 -15.59 4.63
CA PRO A 86 13.75 -15.91 6.04
C PRO A 86 12.97 -14.95 6.95
N PRO A 87 12.41 -15.43 8.08
CA PRO A 87 11.60 -14.60 8.99
C PRO A 87 12.27 -13.28 9.40
N GLN A 88 13.57 -13.33 9.69
CA GLN A 88 14.38 -12.16 10.05
C GLN A 88 14.44 -11.12 8.91
N LYS A 89 14.65 -11.57 7.67
CA LYS A 89 14.65 -10.69 6.49
C LYS A 89 13.27 -10.07 6.25
N ARG A 90 12.19 -10.85 6.44
CA ARG A 90 10.81 -10.33 6.37
C ARG A 90 10.57 -9.24 7.41
N ARG A 91 10.99 -9.46 8.66
CA ARG A 91 10.86 -8.46 9.74
C ARG A 91 11.59 -7.18 9.39
N LEU A 92 12.86 -7.26 9.01
CA LEU A 92 13.67 -6.10 8.61
C LEU A 92 13.02 -5.31 7.47
N LEU A 93 12.48 -6.01 6.46
CA LEU A 93 11.84 -5.34 5.33
C LEU A 93 10.51 -4.68 5.74
N ARG A 94 9.71 -5.29 6.63
CA ARG A 94 8.51 -4.66 7.21
C ARG A 94 8.87 -3.36 7.94
N GLU A 95 9.91 -3.38 8.77
CA GLU A 95 10.38 -2.18 9.49
C GLU A 95 10.83 -1.08 8.53
N ARG A 96 11.63 -1.42 7.51
CA ARG A 96 12.06 -0.46 6.48
C ARG A 96 10.87 0.16 5.73
N ILE A 97 9.87 -0.64 5.38
CA ILE A 97 8.65 -0.15 4.72
C ILE A 97 7.86 0.77 5.66
N ARG A 98 7.77 0.44 6.95
CA ARG A 98 7.11 1.28 7.96
C ARG A 98 7.77 2.66 8.04
N HIS A 99 9.09 2.71 8.20
CA HIS A 99 9.85 3.96 8.21
C HIS A 99 9.69 4.73 6.91
N PHE A 100 9.75 4.05 5.76
CA PHE A 100 9.54 4.70 4.47
C PHE A 100 8.15 5.35 4.36
N ARG A 101 7.09 4.69 4.86
CA ARG A 101 5.73 5.23 4.83
C ARG A 101 5.54 6.45 5.73
N GLN A 102 6.28 6.53 6.84
CA GLN A 102 6.31 7.65 7.78
C GLN A 102 7.08 8.87 7.25
N LEU A 103 7.85 8.74 6.15
CA LEU A 103 8.52 9.89 5.55
C LEU A 103 7.49 10.88 4.96
N PRO A 104 7.76 12.20 5.04
CA PRO A 104 7.00 13.21 4.31
C PRO A 104 6.80 12.85 2.82
N PRO A 105 5.65 13.17 2.22
CA PRO A 105 5.32 12.80 0.85
C PRO A 105 6.37 13.21 -0.18
N GLU A 106 6.94 14.41 -0.04
CA GLU A 106 7.99 14.98 -0.89
C GLU A 106 9.25 14.12 -0.81
N ARG A 107 9.61 13.71 0.41
CA ARG A 107 10.76 12.83 0.64
C ARG A 107 10.54 11.46 0.00
N ARG A 108 9.35 10.88 0.15
CA ARG A 108 9.00 9.60 -0.51
C ARG A 108 9.11 9.71 -2.02
N ARG A 109 8.57 10.79 -2.62
CA ARG A 109 8.64 11.07 -4.07
C ARG A 109 10.09 11.16 -4.55
N LEU A 110 10.92 11.94 -3.85
CA LEU A 110 12.34 12.09 -4.18
C LEU A 110 13.10 10.77 -4.11
N LEU A 111 12.86 9.96 -3.06
CA LEU A 111 13.49 8.64 -2.92
C LEU A 111 13.09 7.71 -4.07
N LYS A 112 11.81 7.69 -4.45
CA LYS A 112 11.33 6.92 -5.61
C LYS A 112 12.02 7.38 -6.89
N GLN A 113 12.05 8.68 -7.19
CA GLN A 113 12.71 9.22 -8.39
C GLN A 113 14.21 8.88 -8.46
N ARG A 114 14.92 8.94 -7.33
CA ARG A 114 16.35 8.56 -7.28
C ARG A 114 16.53 7.06 -7.51
N PHE A 115 15.66 6.24 -6.92
CA PHE A 115 15.68 4.80 -7.12
C PHE A 115 15.39 4.43 -8.57
N GLU A 116 14.41 5.06 -9.21
CA GLU A 116 14.12 4.84 -10.63
C GLU A 116 15.29 5.26 -11.53
N ARG A 117 15.91 6.41 -11.27
CA ARG A 117 17.16 6.81 -11.98
C ARG A 117 18.26 5.78 -11.81
N PHE A 118 18.48 5.29 -10.58
CA PHE A 118 19.47 4.25 -10.32
C PHE A 118 19.14 2.94 -11.06
N ARG A 119 17.86 2.54 -11.14
CA ARG A 119 17.44 1.32 -11.85
C ARG A 119 17.69 1.39 -13.34
N LYS A 120 17.55 2.57 -13.94
CA LYS A 120 17.79 2.86 -15.36
C LYS A 120 19.28 2.91 -15.74
N LEU A 121 20.20 2.96 -14.78
CA LEU A 121 21.63 2.91 -15.09
C LEU A 121 22.03 1.55 -15.71
N PRO A 122 23.04 1.53 -16.60
CA PRO A 122 23.61 0.28 -17.12
C PRO A 122 24.01 -0.69 -15.99
N PRO A 123 23.86 -2.01 -16.17
CA PRO A 123 24.17 -3.02 -15.14
C PRO A 123 25.55 -2.85 -14.51
N GLU A 124 26.57 -2.53 -15.31
CA GLU A 124 27.97 -2.34 -14.93
C GLU A 124 28.11 -1.11 -14.03
N ARG A 125 27.49 0.01 -14.42
CA ARG A 125 27.46 1.24 -13.62
C ARG A 125 26.77 1.01 -12.28
N ARG A 126 25.66 0.27 -12.25
CA ARG A 126 25.00 -0.11 -11.00
C ARG A 126 25.89 -0.98 -10.13
N ARG A 127 26.65 -1.92 -10.72
CA ARG A 127 27.60 -2.78 -10.01
C ARG A 127 28.72 -1.96 -9.36
N GLN A 128 29.36 -1.08 -10.14
CA GLN A 128 30.40 -0.16 -9.66
C GLN A 128 29.92 0.69 -8.48
N LEU A 129 28.71 1.28 -8.58
CA LEU A 129 28.14 2.06 -7.48
C LEU A 129 27.88 1.23 -6.23
N ARG A 130 27.37 0.00 -6.37
CA ARG A 130 27.17 -0.93 -5.24
C ARG A 130 28.49 -1.33 -4.59
N GLU A 131 29.51 -1.64 -5.38
CA GLU A 131 30.84 -2.00 -4.89
C GLU A 131 31.49 -0.83 -4.15
N ARG A 132 31.48 0.37 -4.74
CA ARG A 132 31.96 1.58 -4.07
C ARG A 132 31.24 1.80 -2.74
N TRP A 133 29.92 1.64 -2.70
CA TRP A 133 29.16 1.73 -1.45
C TRP A 133 29.57 0.65 -0.43
N ARG A 134 29.81 -0.60 -0.88
CA ARG A 134 30.29 -1.70 -0.03
C ARG A 134 31.71 -1.47 0.52
N LYS A 135 32.57 -0.75 -0.21
CA LYS A 135 33.92 -0.39 0.26
C LYS A 135 33.94 0.75 1.29
N LEU A 136 32.88 1.56 1.39
CA LEU A 136 32.81 2.62 2.40
C LEU A 136 32.69 2.06 3.82
N SER A 137 33.44 2.64 4.77
CA SER A 137 33.30 2.34 6.20
C SER A 137 31.89 2.66 6.72
N PRO A 138 31.42 1.99 7.78
CA PRO A 138 30.11 2.26 8.39
C PRO A 138 29.91 3.75 8.73
N GLU A 139 30.94 4.41 9.25
CA GLU A 139 30.95 5.84 9.58
C GLU A 139 30.78 6.70 8.33
N ARG A 140 31.57 6.45 7.27
CA ARG A 140 31.44 7.18 6.00
C ARG A 140 30.04 7.00 5.39
N ARG A 141 29.45 5.81 5.49
CA ARG A 141 28.05 5.60 5.06
C ARG A 141 27.04 6.34 5.93
N ARG A 142 27.26 6.43 7.25
CA ARG A 142 26.41 7.22 8.16
C ARG A 142 26.52 8.71 7.84
N ALA A 143 27.74 9.24 7.69
CA ALA A 143 28.00 10.62 7.32
C ALA A 143 27.37 10.98 5.97
N LEU A 144 27.53 10.14 4.94
CA LEU A 144 26.88 10.36 3.64
C LEU A 144 25.36 10.32 3.74
N ARG A 145 24.78 9.40 4.52
CA ARG A 145 23.33 9.39 4.76
C ARG A 145 22.89 10.67 5.46
N GLN A 146 23.58 11.08 6.52
CA GLN A 146 23.26 12.29 7.28
C GLN A 146 23.39 13.56 6.42
N ARG A 147 24.46 13.71 5.65
CA ARG A 147 24.63 14.82 4.70
C ARG A 147 23.51 14.83 3.67
N LEU A 148 23.22 13.67 3.08
CA LEU A 148 22.08 13.52 2.20
C LEU A 148 20.76 13.85 2.91
N PHE A 149 20.61 13.64 4.22
CA PHE A 149 19.42 14.06 4.97
C PHE A 149 19.42 15.56 5.32
N ARG A 150 20.59 16.18 5.56
CA ARG A 150 20.76 17.56 6.02
C ARG A 150 20.72 18.57 4.85
N ASP A 151 21.40 18.28 3.74
CA ASP A 151 21.32 19.08 2.50
C ASP A 151 19.89 19.11 1.93
N ARG A 152 19.02 18.20 2.40
CA ARG A 152 17.59 18.10 2.04
C ARG A 152 16.64 18.85 2.99
N GLN A 153 17.12 19.44 4.08
CA GLN A 153 16.32 20.25 5.01
C GLN A 153 16.44 21.75 4.76
N ARG A 154 17.45 22.18 4.01
CA ARG A 154 17.55 23.57 3.58
C ARG A 154 16.53 23.81 2.46
N PRO A 155 15.65 24.82 2.58
CA PRO A 155 14.87 25.30 1.44
C PRO A 155 15.84 25.62 0.33
N ARG A 156 15.56 25.19 -0.90
CA ARG A 156 16.22 25.79 -2.05
C ARG A 156 15.74 27.24 -2.08
N ARG A 157 16.63 28.17 -1.77
CA ARG A 157 16.42 29.59 -2.04
C ARG A 157 16.31 29.79 -3.54
#